data_AF-A0A2E4IES0-F1
#
_entry.id   AF-A0A2E4IES0-F1
#
_cell.length_a   1.000
_cell.length_b   1.000
_cell.length_c   1.000
_cell.angle_alpha   90.00
_cell.angle_beta   90.00
_cell.angle_gamma   90.00
#
_symmetry.space_group_name_H-M   'P 1'
#
loop_
_entity.id
_entity.type
_entity.pdbx_description
1 polymer ?
#
loop_
_entity_poly.entity_id
_entity_poly.type
_entity_poly.pdbx_seq_one_letter_code
_entity_poly.pdbx_strand_id
1 'polypeptide(L)'
;MLTKRRNMKTKAKGTKFFKEGTQNQQILENYWGTGKSFTTEDLTDNLDIMSPGARLTELRDSGFDVRVVESNSNDMPGRPQATYKIMQRRTHA
;
A
#
# COMPACT_ATOMS: atom_id res chain seq x y z
N MET A 1 -42.68 3.77 7.20
CA MET A 1 -41.86 3.92 5.97
C MET A 1 -40.44 3.51 6.31
N LEU A 2 -39.94 2.37 5.79
CA LEU A 2 -38.59 1.89 6.07
C LEU A 2 -37.64 2.39 4.97
N THR A 3 -36.84 3.41 5.26
CA THR A 3 -35.87 3.95 4.30
C THR A 3 -34.72 2.96 4.13
N LYS A 4 -34.72 2.23 3.02
CA LYS A 4 -33.62 1.34 2.61
C LYS A 4 -32.39 2.20 2.35
N ARG A 5 -31.48 2.34 3.33
CA ARG A 5 -30.16 2.95 3.13
C ARG A 5 -29.43 2.12 2.06
N ARG A 6 -29.25 2.68 0.86
CA ARG A 6 -28.30 2.11 -0.11
C ARG A 6 -26.92 2.24 0.52
N ASN A 7 -26.33 1.13 0.97
CA ASN A 7 -24.88 1.07 1.22
C ASN A 7 -24.20 1.31 -0.12
N MET A 8 -23.85 2.55 -0.43
CA MET A 8 -22.89 2.83 -1.48
C MET A 8 -21.57 2.23 -1.00
N LYS A 9 -21.20 1.04 -1.50
CA LYS A 9 -19.83 0.55 -1.35
C LYS A 9 -18.92 1.64 -1.90
N THR A 10 -18.16 2.29 -1.04
CA THR A 10 -17.08 3.17 -1.48
C THR A 10 -16.20 2.35 -2.40
N LYS A 11 -16.01 2.81 -3.64
CA LYS A 11 -15.15 2.10 -4.60
C LYS A 11 -13.78 1.90 -3.96
N ALA A 12 -13.29 0.67 -3.98
CA ALA A 12 -11.97 0.33 -3.45
C ALA A 12 -10.91 1.22 -4.10
N LYS A 13 -9.98 1.76 -3.29
CA LYS A 13 -8.94 2.67 -3.81
C LYS A 13 -8.00 1.90 -4.74
N GLY A 14 -7.37 2.61 -5.67
CA GLY A 14 -6.42 2.02 -6.62
C GLY A 14 -7.04 1.28 -7.80
N THR A 15 -8.36 1.05 -7.80
CA THR A 15 -9.11 0.34 -8.87
C THR A 15 -9.06 1.01 -10.25
N LYS A 16 -8.65 2.28 -10.32
CA LYS A 16 -8.37 2.98 -11.59
C LYS A 16 -7.06 2.55 -12.26
N PHE A 17 -6.13 1.98 -11.51
CA PHE A 17 -4.77 1.66 -11.96
C PHE A 17 -4.52 0.16 -12.01
N PHE A 18 -5.11 -0.58 -11.08
CA PHE A 18 -5.00 -2.03 -11.00
C PHE A 18 -6.39 -2.63 -10.82
N LYS A 19 -6.61 -3.83 -11.40
CA LYS A 19 -7.87 -4.55 -11.23
C LYS A 19 -8.11 -4.84 -9.75
N GLU A 20 -9.37 -4.73 -9.32
CA GLU A 20 -9.80 -5.07 -7.96
C GLU A 20 -9.39 -6.50 -7.60
N GLY A 21 -8.86 -6.68 -6.39
CA GLY A 21 -8.37 -7.96 -5.88
C GLY A 21 -6.94 -8.34 -6.31
N THR A 22 -6.27 -7.52 -7.12
CA THR A 22 -4.82 -7.72 -7.36
C THR A 22 -4.01 -7.28 -6.15
N GLN A 23 -2.84 -7.89 -5.94
CA GLN A 23 -1.92 -7.55 -4.85
C GLN A 23 -1.58 -6.04 -4.84
N ASN A 24 -1.29 -5.44 -5.99
CA ASN A 24 -1.03 -3.99 -6.08
C ASN A 24 -2.25 -3.15 -5.72
N GLN A 25 -3.46 -3.55 -6.12
CA GLN A 25 -4.67 -2.84 -5.73
C GLN A 25 -4.91 -2.95 -4.21
N GLN A 26 -4.69 -4.11 -3.60
CA GLN A 26 -4.82 -4.30 -2.16
C GLN A 26 -3.83 -3.44 -1.36
N ILE A 27 -2.59 -3.31 -1.82
CA ILE A 27 -1.60 -2.41 -1.21
C ILE A 27 -2.09 -0.95 -1.28
N LEU A 28 -2.56 -0.51 -2.45
CA LEU A 28 -3.09 0.85 -2.60
C LEU A 28 -4.33 1.11 -1.75
N GLU A 29 -5.20 0.12 -1.60
CA GLU A 29 -6.39 0.20 -0.76
C GLU A 29 -6.05 0.50 0.70
N ASN A 30 -5.02 -0.15 1.23
CA ASN A 30 -4.62 -0.04 2.62
C ASN A 30 -3.73 1.17 2.91
N TYR A 31 -2.85 1.54 1.97
CA TYR A 31 -1.74 2.47 2.26
C TYR A 31 -1.71 3.74 1.40
N TRP A 32 -2.39 3.79 0.25
CA TRP A 32 -2.30 4.96 -0.62
C TRP A 32 -3.06 6.17 -0.06
N GLY A 33 -2.29 7.21 0.29
CA GLY A 33 -2.83 8.47 0.82
C GLY A 33 -3.50 8.35 2.18
N THR A 34 -3.26 7.26 2.91
CA THR A 34 -3.84 7.06 4.26
C THR A 34 -2.93 7.62 5.37
N GLY A 35 -1.66 7.90 5.07
CA GLY A 35 -0.65 8.35 6.03
C GLY A 35 -0.06 7.22 6.90
N LYS A 36 -0.64 6.01 6.83
CA LYS A 36 -0.12 4.80 7.49
C LYS A 36 1.20 4.37 6.88
N SER A 37 2.11 3.93 7.73
CA SER A 37 3.34 3.22 7.34
C SER A 37 3.16 1.71 7.39
N PHE A 38 4.05 1.00 6.71
CA PHE A 38 4.11 -0.46 6.71
C PHE A 38 5.51 -0.95 6.38
N THR A 39 5.80 -2.18 6.77
CA THR A 39 7.02 -2.91 6.44
C THR A 39 6.75 -3.89 5.29
N THR A 40 7.78 -4.48 4.69
CA THR A 40 7.55 -5.58 3.72
C THR A 40 7.00 -6.83 4.40
N GLU A 41 7.23 -7.00 5.70
CA GLU A 41 6.67 -8.09 6.51
C GLU A 41 5.17 -7.86 6.77
N ASP A 42 4.73 -6.61 7.00
CA ASP A 42 3.30 -6.30 7.11
C ASP A 42 2.54 -6.68 5.82
N LEU A 43 3.20 -6.53 4.66
CA LEU A 43 2.59 -6.91 3.38
C LEU A 43 2.46 -8.43 3.25
N THR A 44 3.44 -9.21 3.70
CA THR A 44 3.35 -10.68 3.67
C THR A 44 2.35 -11.18 4.70
N ASP A 45 2.46 -10.70 5.94
CA ASP A 45 1.80 -11.31 7.09
C ASP A 45 0.34 -10.89 7.20
N ASN A 46 0.02 -9.63 6.85
CA ASN A 46 -1.35 -9.11 6.98
C ASN A 46 -2.14 -9.16 5.67
N LEU A 47 -1.46 -9.09 4.53
CA LEU A 47 -2.09 -8.97 3.21
C LEU A 47 -1.79 -10.13 2.25
N ASP A 48 -0.97 -11.11 2.67
CA ASP A 48 -0.56 -12.27 1.85
C ASP A 48 0.07 -11.84 0.50
N ILE A 49 0.83 -10.74 0.52
CA ILE A 49 1.46 -10.19 -0.67
C ILE A 49 2.73 -10.98 -0.97
N MET A 50 2.74 -11.62 -2.14
CA MET A 50 3.94 -12.30 -2.64
C MET A 50 4.95 -11.29 -3.20
N SER A 51 6.24 -11.53 -2.90
CA SER A 51 7.35 -10.71 -3.39
C SER A 51 7.14 -9.21 -3.14
N PRO A 52 6.97 -8.78 -1.88
CA PRO A 52 6.58 -7.41 -1.53
C PRO A 52 7.52 -6.35 -2.12
N GLY A 53 8.83 -6.61 -2.18
CA GLY A 53 9.79 -5.72 -2.84
C GLY A 53 9.49 -5.48 -4.32
N ALA A 54 9.11 -6.51 -5.06
CA ALA A 54 8.76 -6.40 -6.48
C ALA A 54 7.47 -5.59 -6.68
N ARG A 55 6.46 -5.82 -5.84
CA ARG A 55 5.20 -5.05 -5.86
C ARG A 55 5.44 -3.56 -5.60
N LEU A 56 6.31 -3.23 -4.65
CA LEU A 56 6.68 -1.83 -4.39
C LEU A 56 7.42 -1.19 -5.58
N THR A 57 8.24 -1.95 -6.31
CA THR A 57 8.86 -1.48 -7.56
C THR A 57 7.81 -1.22 -8.63
N GLU A 58 6.88 -2.15 -8.87
CA GLU A 58 5.79 -1.98 -9.85
C GLU A 58 4.91 -0.75 -9.54
N LEU A 59 4.64 -0.48 -8.26
CA LEU A 59 3.92 0.73 -7.85
C LEU A 59 4.70 2.01 -8.18
N ARG A 60 6.03 2.02 -7.99
CA ARG A 60 6.88 3.17 -8.38
C ARG A 60 6.88 3.36 -9.89
N ASP A 61 7.04 2.28 -10.65
CA ASP A 61 7.02 2.31 -12.12
C ASP A 61 5.65 2.78 -12.65
N SER A 62 4.58 2.47 -11.91
CA SER A 62 3.22 2.96 -12.18
C SER A 62 2.98 4.41 -11.75
N GLY A 63 4.00 5.11 -11.23
CA GLY A 63 3.98 6.53 -10.87
C GLY A 63 3.49 6.87 -9.46
N PHE A 64 3.42 5.89 -8.55
CA PHE A 64 3.08 6.15 -7.15
C PHE A 64 4.30 6.59 -6.34
N ASP A 65 4.11 7.56 -5.44
CA ASP A 65 5.16 8.08 -4.56
C ASP A 65 5.32 7.16 -3.33
N VAL A 66 6.13 6.11 -3.50
CA VAL A 66 6.47 5.11 -2.46
C VAL A 66 7.79 5.45 -1.80
N ARG A 67 7.74 5.93 -0.56
CA ARG A 67 8.90 6.42 0.20
C ARG A 67 9.32 5.43 1.28
N VAL A 68 10.62 5.35 1.51
CA VAL A 68 11.16 4.86 2.79
C VAL A 68 11.13 6.05 3.76
N VAL A 69 10.48 5.89 4.91
CA VAL A 69 10.37 6.94 5.93
C VAL A 69 11.23 6.68 7.14
N GLU A 70 11.55 5.42 7.41
CA GLU A 70 12.49 5.01 8.45
C GLU A 70 13.25 3.77 7.97
N SER A 71 14.51 3.66 8.38
CA SER A 71 15.30 2.44 8.28
C SER A 71 15.83 2.17 9.67
N ASN A 72 15.19 1.26 10.41
CA ASN A 72 15.59 0.93 11.78
C ASN A 72 16.32 -0.42 11.81
N SER A 73 17.36 -0.51 12.63
CA SER A 73 18.04 -1.76 12.95
C SER A 73 17.49 -2.39 14.24
N ASN A 74 16.60 -1.71 14.97
CA ASN A 74 16.02 -2.12 16.26
C ASN A 74 17.05 -2.74 17.23
N ASP A 75 18.29 -2.24 17.21
CA ASP A 75 19.43 -2.76 17.96
C ASP A 75 19.71 -4.28 17.80
N MET A 76 19.14 -4.89 16.75
CA MET A 76 19.36 -6.30 16.39
C MET A 76 20.47 -6.42 15.33
N PRO A 77 21.40 -7.39 15.47
CA PRO A 77 22.36 -7.70 14.42
C PRO A 77 21.62 -8.25 13.19
N GLY A 78 21.59 -7.48 12.10
CA GLY A 78 20.88 -7.83 10.88
C GLY A 78 20.75 -6.68 9.90
N ARG A 79 20.13 -6.95 8.73
CA ARG A 79 19.81 -5.89 7.77
C ARG A 79 18.71 -5.00 8.36
N PRO A 80 18.88 -3.66 8.37
CA PRO A 80 17.84 -2.75 8.81
C PRO A 80 16.53 -2.98 8.04
N GLN A 81 15.43 -3.02 8.76
CA GLN A 81 14.11 -3.17 8.17
C GLN A 81 13.60 -1.79 7.75
N ALA A 82 13.18 -1.68 6.48
CA ALA A 82 12.70 -0.42 5.92
C ALA A 82 11.20 -0.28 6.19
N THR A 83 10.80 0.90 6.64
CA THR A 83 9.40 1.30 6.81
C THR A 83 9.00 2.21 5.67
N TYR A 84 7.88 1.90 5.02
CA TYR A 84 7.40 2.56 3.81
C TYR A 84 6.12 3.36 4.06
N LYS A 85 5.88 4.37 3.21
CA LYS A 85 4.58 5.05 3.05
C LYS A 85 4.29 5.28 1.57
N ILE A 86 3.01 5.25 1.19
CA ILE A 86 2.55 5.63 -0.15
C ILE A 86 1.81 6.96 -0.06
N MET A 87 2.43 8.02 -0.58
CA MET A 87 1.88 9.37 -0.51
C MET A 87 0.63 9.49 -1.39
N GLN A 88 -0.29 10.39 -1.02
CA GLN A 88 -1.48 10.66 -1.81
C GLN A 88 -1.14 11.17 -3.22
N ARG A 89 -0.06 11.96 -3.34
CA ARG A 89 0.44 12.46 -4.62
C ARG A 89 1.12 11.38 -5.47
N ARG A 90 1.19 11.64 -6.76
CA ARG A 90 1.94 10.83 -7.76
C ARG A 90 3.30 11.49 -8.01
N THR A 91 4.29 10.72 -8.48
CA THR A 91 5.66 11.22 -8.74
C THR A 91 5.77 12.03 -10.03
N HIS A 92 4.89 11.76 -11.00
CA HIS A 92 4.70 12.55 -12.20
C HIS A 92 3.30 13.16 -12.14
N ALA A 93 3.23 14.47 -11.95
CA ALA A 93 2.03 15.28 -12.10
C ALA A 93 2.00 15.88 -13.52
#